data_AF-A0A433WQK5-F1
#
_entry.id   AF-A0A433WQK5-F1
#
_cell.length_a   1.000
_cell.length_b   1.000
_cell.length_c   1.000
_cell.angle_alpha   90.00
_cell.angle_beta   90.00
_cell.angle_gamma   90.00
#
_symmetry.space_group_name_H-M   'P 1'
#
loop_
_entity.id
_entity.type
_entity.pdbx_description
1 polymer ?
#
loop_
_entity_poly.entity_id
_entity_poly.type
_entity_poly.pdbx_seq_one_letter_code
_entity_poly.pdbx_strand_id
1 'polypeptide(L)'
;ATAQKDRLEAAYTEMWKRAEERYAPYKDLDWLAISRDPNVDPETFKQVRADAEAAYKDLAFLHSEVNGRLEEARKAAEDARQEAAKACAAELTDPMKGIKDFPAVYPKLVEFARKSGVEGIENVTDPTMLRLLHKAYLYDTGSKTVDAQVQKVVNKPSRVIKPGSAGSNADASEKDGLNKALKSLRANPTDPDAITAAFMAKLH
;
A
#
# COMPACT_ATOMS: atom_id res chain seq x y z
N ALA A 1 0.11 13.62 30.39
CA ALA A 1 -0.62 12.34 30.27
C ALA A 1 0.32 11.13 30.38
N THR A 2 1.42 11.09 29.64
CA THR A 2 2.42 9.99 29.68
C THR A 2 3.01 9.77 31.07
N ALA A 3 3.56 10.81 31.72
CA ALA A 3 4.16 10.68 33.05
C ALA A 3 3.21 10.17 34.16
N GLN A 4 1.90 10.34 34.02
CA GLN A 4 0.91 9.78 34.95
C GLN A 4 0.64 8.30 34.67
N LYS A 5 0.60 7.90 33.40
CA LYS A 5 0.48 6.50 32.99
C LYS A 5 1.70 5.70 33.45
N ASP A 6 2.90 6.22 33.19
CA ASP A 6 4.15 5.56 33.57
C ASP A 6 4.25 5.35 35.10
N ARG A 7 3.80 6.33 35.89
CA ARG A 7 3.73 6.22 37.35
C ARG A 7 2.70 5.19 37.81
N LEU A 8 1.55 5.12 37.15
CA LEU A 8 0.50 4.16 37.46
C LEU A 8 0.96 2.73 37.15
N GLU A 9 1.62 2.53 36.00
CA GLU A 9 2.21 1.25 35.59
C GLU A 9 3.32 0.81 36.55
N ALA A 10 4.20 1.73 36.95
CA ALA A 10 5.24 1.44 37.93
C ALA A 10 4.64 1.05 39.30
N ALA A 11 3.66 1.80 39.80
CA ALA A 11 2.99 1.49 41.06
C ALA A 11 2.28 0.13 41.01
N TYR A 12 1.63 -0.19 39.89
CA TYR A 12 0.94 -1.46 39.71
C TYR A 12 1.90 -2.64 39.61
N THR A 13 3.01 -2.48 38.89
CA THR A 13 4.08 -3.48 38.81
C THR A 13 4.67 -3.78 40.18
N GLU A 14 4.81 -2.75 41.01
CA GLU A 14 5.30 -2.91 42.38
C GLU A 14 4.26 -3.61 43.29
N MET A 15 2.97 -3.28 43.15
CA MET A 15 1.89 -3.99 43.86
C MET A 15 1.84 -5.48 43.47
N TRP A 16 1.99 -5.78 42.18
CA TRP A 16 2.08 -7.15 41.69
C TRP A 16 3.23 -7.91 42.32
N LYS A 17 4.45 -7.35 42.29
CA LYS A 17 5.63 -7.97 42.88
C LYS A 17 5.44 -8.25 44.37
N ARG A 18 4.90 -7.29 45.12
CA ARG A 18 4.60 -7.48 46.55
C ARG A 18 3.58 -8.59 46.80
N ALA A 19 2.55 -8.69 45.96
CA ALA A 19 1.56 -9.76 46.06
C ALA A 19 2.17 -11.14 45.74
N GLU A 20 3.04 -11.20 44.73
CA GLU A 20 3.78 -12.41 44.37
C GLU A 20 4.75 -12.84 45.47
N GLU A 21 5.50 -11.90 46.06
CA GLU A 21 6.38 -12.15 47.21
C GLU A 21 5.59 -12.63 48.44
N ARG A 22 4.40 -12.09 48.69
CA ARG A 22 3.51 -12.55 49.77
C ARG A 22 2.98 -13.96 49.56
N TYR A 23 2.71 -14.35 48.32
CA TYR A 23 2.18 -15.67 47.99
C TYR A 23 3.29 -16.73 47.77
N ALA A 24 4.49 -16.31 47.40
CA ALA A 24 5.65 -17.18 47.16
C ALA A 24 5.89 -18.27 48.22
N PRO A 25 5.88 -17.98 49.54
CA PRO A 25 6.13 -19.02 50.54
C PRO A 25 5.02 -20.07 50.62
N TYR A 26 3.82 -19.77 50.10
CA TYR A 26 2.66 -20.65 50.14
C TYR A 26 2.47 -21.49 48.89
N LYS A 27 3.15 -21.14 47.79
CA LYS A 27 2.98 -21.76 46.47
C LYS A 27 3.39 -23.23 46.43
N ASP A 28 4.47 -23.56 47.14
CA ASP A 28 5.09 -24.89 47.10
C ASP A 28 4.86 -25.69 48.40
N LEU A 29 3.98 -25.23 49.29
CA LEU A 29 3.66 -25.94 50.52
C LEU A 29 2.74 -27.14 50.24
N ASP A 30 3.16 -28.32 50.71
CA ASP A 30 2.26 -29.48 50.80
C ASP A 30 1.38 -29.35 52.06
N TRP A 31 0.20 -28.76 51.87
CA TRP A 31 -0.80 -28.58 52.91
C TRP A 31 -1.24 -29.89 53.57
N LEU A 32 -1.20 -31.00 52.85
CA LEU A 32 -1.57 -32.30 53.39
C LEU A 32 -0.46 -32.83 54.32
N ALA A 33 0.81 -32.66 53.94
CA ALA A 33 1.94 -33.00 54.80
C ALA A 33 1.93 -32.18 56.10
N ILE A 34 1.70 -30.87 56.01
CA ILE A 34 1.63 -29.97 57.17
C ILE A 34 0.47 -30.33 58.09
N SER A 35 -0.70 -30.68 57.52
CA SER A 35 -1.87 -31.09 58.32
C SER A 35 -1.67 -32.39 59.11
N ARG A 36 -0.66 -33.20 58.74
CA ARG A 36 -0.33 -34.49 59.35
C ARG A 36 0.88 -34.41 60.27
N ASP A 37 1.56 -33.26 60.32
CA ASP A 37 2.73 -33.06 61.17
C ASP A 37 2.29 -32.90 62.64
N PRO A 38 2.74 -33.77 63.56
CA PRO A 38 2.41 -33.67 64.98
C PRO A 38 2.94 -32.39 65.65
N ASN A 39 3.89 -31.69 65.04
CA ASN A 39 4.50 -30.48 65.58
C ASN A 39 3.73 -29.19 65.23
N VAL A 40 2.69 -29.28 64.40
CA VAL A 40 1.90 -28.13 63.97
C VAL A 40 0.59 -28.10 64.74
N ASP A 41 0.38 -27.03 65.51
CA ASP A 41 -0.87 -26.83 66.22
C ASP A 41 -2.04 -26.58 65.22
N PRO A 42 -3.22 -27.22 65.40
CA PRO A 42 -4.36 -27.05 64.50
C PRO A 42 -4.83 -25.61 64.32
N GLU A 43 -4.65 -24.75 65.32
CA GLU A 43 -5.02 -23.33 65.23
C GLU A 43 -4.01 -22.56 64.40
N THR A 44 -2.72 -22.83 64.57
CA THR A 44 -1.65 -22.27 63.71
C THR A 44 -1.84 -22.69 62.25
N PHE A 45 -2.20 -23.95 61.99
CA PHE A 45 -2.47 -24.43 60.63
C PHE A 45 -3.63 -23.68 59.97
N LYS A 46 -4.74 -23.43 60.71
CA LYS A 46 -5.87 -22.64 60.19
C LYS A 46 -5.48 -21.21 59.87
N GLN A 47 -4.68 -20.57 60.73
CA GLN A 47 -4.20 -19.21 60.51
C GLN A 47 -3.32 -19.12 59.26
N VAL A 48 -2.33 -19.99 59.13
CA VAL A 48 -1.44 -20.03 57.94
C VAL A 48 -2.24 -20.29 56.66
N ARG A 49 -3.25 -21.16 56.72
CA ARG A 49 -4.13 -21.40 55.57
C ARG A 49 -4.97 -20.18 55.22
N ALA A 50 -5.53 -19.49 56.21
CA ALA A 50 -6.31 -18.27 55.98
C ALA A 50 -5.43 -17.16 55.38
N ASP A 51 -4.20 -17.01 55.86
CA ASP A 51 -3.23 -16.05 55.34
C ASP A 51 -2.81 -16.38 53.89
N ALA A 52 -2.60 -17.66 53.58
CA ALA A 52 -2.31 -18.12 52.23
C ALA A 52 -3.49 -17.88 51.27
N GLU A 53 -4.72 -18.14 51.71
CA GLU A 53 -5.93 -17.87 50.94
C GLU A 53 -6.12 -16.36 50.69
N ALA A 54 -5.81 -15.51 51.66
CA ALA A 54 -5.83 -14.07 51.50
C ALA A 54 -4.78 -13.59 50.49
N ALA A 55 -3.53 -14.06 50.61
CA ALA A 55 -2.45 -13.72 49.67
C ALA A 55 -2.77 -14.18 48.23
N TYR A 56 -3.37 -15.37 48.06
CA TYR A 56 -3.81 -15.85 46.76
C TYR A 56 -4.92 -14.99 46.17
N LYS A 57 -5.92 -14.61 46.97
CA LYS A 57 -7.03 -13.75 46.51
C LYS A 57 -6.52 -12.39 46.03
N ASP A 58 -5.56 -11.78 46.72
CA ASP A 58 -4.95 -10.52 46.31
C ASP A 58 -4.25 -10.65 44.94
N LEU A 59 -3.46 -11.71 44.74
CA LEU A 59 -2.78 -11.97 43.48
C LEU A 59 -3.77 -12.25 42.34
N ALA A 60 -4.76 -13.09 42.58
CA ALA A 60 -5.80 -13.43 41.61
C ALA A 60 -6.63 -12.20 41.23
N PHE A 61 -6.94 -11.33 42.19
CA PHE A 61 -7.64 -10.07 41.96
C PHE A 61 -6.82 -9.16 41.03
N LEU A 62 -5.54 -8.91 41.36
CA LEU A 62 -4.65 -8.12 40.50
C LEU A 62 -4.57 -8.72 39.09
N HIS A 63 -4.48 -10.04 38.97
CA HIS A 63 -4.41 -10.69 37.66
C HIS A 63 -5.70 -10.49 36.85
N SER A 64 -6.85 -10.59 37.50
CA SER A 64 -8.14 -10.38 36.86
C SER A 64 -8.34 -8.93 36.40
N GLU A 65 -7.91 -7.96 37.21
CA GLU A 65 -7.98 -6.53 36.90
C GLU A 65 -7.11 -6.16 35.70
N VAL A 66 -5.88 -6.69 35.61
CA VAL A 66 -5.01 -6.47 34.42
C VAL A 66 -5.66 -7.01 33.17
N ASN A 67 -6.13 -8.26 33.21
CA ASN A 67 -6.75 -8.88 32.05
C ASN A 67 -8.02 -8.14 31.62
N GLY A 68 -8.86 -7.73 32.57
CA GLY A 68 -10.04 -6.91 32.30
C GLY A 68 -9.68 -5.59 31.63
N ARG A 69 -8.71 -4.85 32.18
CA ARG A 69 -8.23 -3.58 31.60
C ARG A 69 -7.56 -3.74 30.24
N LEU A 70 -6.84 -4.84 30.02
CA LEU A 70 -6.21 -5.13 28.74
C LEU A 70 -7.27 -5.39 27.66
N GLU A 71 -8.31 -6.16 28.00
CA GLU A 71 -9.43 -6.42 27.09
C GLU A 71 -10.23 -5.14 26.80
N GLU A 72 -10.45 -4.28 27.79
CA GLU A 72 -11.05 -2.95 27.59
C GLU A 72 -10.19 -2.06 26.69
N ALA A 73 -8.87 -2.03 26.92
CA ALA A 73 -7.94 -1.26 26.11
C ALA A 73 -7.89 -1.75 24.66
N ARG A 74 -7.93 -3.08 24.45
CA ARG A 74 -8.03 -3.69 23.11
C ARG A 74 -9.31 -3.27 22.40
N LYS A 75 -10.46 -3.35 23.09
CA LYS A 75 -11.75 -2.90 22.53
C LYS A 75 -11.73 -1.42 22.18
N ALA A 76 -11.26 -0.57 23.09
CA ALA A 76 -11.15 0.87 22.82
C ALA A 76 -10.22 1.19 21.64
N ALA A 77 -9.12 0.46 21.49
CA ALA A 77 -8.22 0.60 20.34
C ALA A 77 -8.88 0.16 19.03
N GLU A 78 -9.64 -0.94 19.05
CA GLU A 78 -10.40 -1.42 17.90
C GLU A 78 -11.52 -0.45 17.49
N ASP A 79 -12.27 0.07 18.45
CA ASP A 79 -13.32 1.06 18.19
C ASP A 79 -12.73 2.35 17.61
N ALA A 80 -11.66 2.87 18.20
CA ALA A 80 -10.94 4.02 17.68
C ALA A 80 -10.40 3.77 16.26
N ARG A 81 -9.92 2.55 15.98
CA ARG A 81 -9.47 2.15 14.64
C ARG A 81 -10.63 2.16 13.64
N GLN A 82 -11.79 1.62 14.01
CA GLN A 82 -12.97 1.62 13.15
C GLN A 82 -13.49 3.02 12.88
N GLU A 83 -13.50 3.90 13.89
CA GLU A 83 -13.88 5.30 13.73
C GLU A 83 -12.90 6.04 12.81
N ALA A 84 -11.60 5.85 13.01
CA ALA A 84 -10.57 6.40 12.13
C ALA A 84 -10.72 5.88 10.69
N ALA A 85 -11.03 4.59 10.50
CA ALA A 85 -11.27 4.00 9.18
C ALA A 85 -12.51 4.60 8.50
N LYS A 86 -13.60 4.83 9.24
CA LYS A 86 -14.81 5.49 8.73
C LYS A 86 -14.55 6.94 8.33
N ALA A 87 -13.83 7.69 9.17
CA ALA A 87 -13.44 9.07 8.87
C ALA A 87 -12.53 9.15 7.64
N CYS A 88 -11.58 8.23 7.53
CA CYS A 88 -10.69 8.09 6.38
C CYS A 88 -11.46 7.76 5.09
N ALA A 89 -12.39 6.80 5.14
CA ALA A 89 -13.25 6.47 4.02
C ALA A 89 -14.12 7.65 3.58
N ALA A 90 -14.64 8.45 4.53
CA ALA A 90 -15.40 9.66 4.23
C ALA A 90 -14.53 10.70 3.50
N GLU A 91 -13.30 10.95 3.96
CA GLU A 91 -12.37 11.89 3.32
C GLU A 91 -11.91 11.40 1.93
N LEU A 92 -11.68 10.10 1.77
CA LEU A 92 -11.22 9.50 0.52
C LEU A 92 -12.35 9.33 -0.52
N THR A 93 -13.61 9.39 -0.10
CA THR A 93 -14.77 9.37 -1.01
C THR A 93 -15.14 10.77 -1.50
N ASP A 94 -14.56 11.83 -0.91
CA ASP A 94 -14.81 13.21 -1.33
C ASP A 94 -14.39 13.43 -2.80
N PRO A 95 -15.29 13.92 -3.67
CA PRO A 95 -15.02 14.10 -5.10
C PRO A 95 -13.91 15.11 -5.42
N MET A 96 -13.52 16.01 -4.50
CA MET A 96 -12.48 17.01 -4.77
C MET A 96 -11.07 16.60 -4.34
N LYS A 97 -10.95 15.82 -3.27
CA LYS A 97 -9.65 15.45 -2.65
C LYS A 97 -9.42 13.95 -2.58
N GLY A 98 -10.46 13.16 -2.80
CA GLY A 98 -10.48 11.72 -2.68
C GLY A 98 -10.12 10.97 -3.95
N ILE A 99 -10.25 9.66 -3.87
CA ILE A 99 -10.01 8.71 -4.95
C ILE A 99 -11.37 8.39 -5.57
N LYS A 100 -11.52 8.67 -6.88
CA LYS A 100 -12.73 8.28 -7.62
C LYS A 100 -12.93 6.77 -7.50
N ASP A 101 -14.12 6.35 -7.03
CA ASP A 101 -14.49 4.95 -6.79
C ASP A 101 -13.56 4.22 -5.78
N PHE A 102 -13.17 4.90 -4.69
CA PHE A 102 -12.31 4.36 -3.64
C PHE A 102 -12.66 2.91 -3.17
N PRO A 103 -13.94 2.52 -2.96
CA PRO A 103 -14.27 1.16 -2.55
C PRO A 103 -13.81 0.07 -3.54
N ALA A 104 -13.82 0.37 -4.84
CA ALA A 104 -13.38 -0.58 -5.89
C ALA A 104 -11.86 -0.57 -6.09
N VAL A 105 -11.20 0.53 -5.72
CA VAL A 105 -9.77 0.75 -5.88
C VAL A 105 -8.97 0.19 -4.69
N TYR A 106 -9.55 0.22 -3.48
CA TYR A 106 -8.94 -0.28 -2.25
C TYR A 106 -8.34 -1.71 -2.35
N PRO A 107 -9.05 -2.74 -2.82
CA PRO A 107 -8.47 -4.09 -2.92
C PRO A 107 -7.26 -4.14 -3.86
N LYS A 108 -7.26 -3.35 -4.95
CA LYS A 108 -6.13 -3.25 -5.88
C LYS A 108 -4.92 -2.57 -5.23
N LEU A 109 -5.17 -1.58 -4.38
CA LEU A 109 -4.14 -0.94 -3.57
C LEU A 109 -3.52 -1.90 -2.56
N VAL A 110 -4.33 -2.73 -1.89
CA VAL A 110 -3.83 -3.74 -0.94
C VAL A 110 -2.93 -4.75 -1.65
N GLU A 111 -3.35 -5.25 -2.82
CA GLU A 111 -2.51 -6.13 -3.62
C GLU A 111 -1.21 -5.46 -4.10
N PHE A 112 -1.28 -4.20 -4.51
CA PHE A 112 -0.11 -3.43 -4.93
C PHE A 112 0.86 -3.18 -3.77
N ALA A 113 0.34 -2.81 -2.60
CA ALA A 113 1.11 -2.62 -1.37
C ALA A 113 1.80 -3.93 -0.96
N ARG A 114 1.08 -5.06 -0.99
CA ARG A 114 1.63 -6.39 -0.70
C ARG A 114 2.73 -6.78 -1.70
N LYS A 115 2.54 -6.51 -2.99
CA LYS A 115 3.57 -6.71 -4.03
C LYS A 115 4.78 -5.81 -3.85
N SER A 116 4.60 -4.62 -3.28
CA SER A 116 5.65 -3.65 -3.00
C SER A 116 6.38 -3.91 -1.67
N GLY A 117 5.99 -4.95 -0.92
CA GLY A 117 6.59 -5.29 0.38
C GLY A 117 6.02 -4.53 1.58
N VAL A 118 4.92 -3.79 1.41
CA VAL A 118 4.22 -3.13 2.51
C VAL A 118 3.25 -4.12 3.15
N GLU A 119 3.62 -4.62 4.32
CA GLU A 119 2.76 -5.46 5.16
C GLU A 119 1.83 -4.59 6.02
N GLY A 120 0.61 -5.06 6.30
CA GLY A 120 -0.31 -4.38 7.22
C GLY A 120 -1.00 -3.13 6.68
N ILE A 121 -1.05 -2.91 5.36
CA ILE A 121 -1.79 -1.79 4.74
C ILE A 121 -3.27 -1.74 5.13
N GLU A 122 -3.86 -2.90 5.45
CA GLU A 122 -5.24 -3.04 5.93
C GLU A 122 -5.48 -2.33 7.27
N ASN A 123 -4.42 -2.12 8.06
CA ASN A 123 -4.46 -1.42 9.34
C ASN A 123 -4.19 0.08 9.20
N VAL A 124 -3.81 0.58 8.02
CA VAL A 124 -3.48 1.98 7.81
C VAL A 124 -4.76 2.78 7.62
N THR A 125 -5.07 3.64 8.59
CA THR A 125 -6.24 4.52 8.60
C THR A 125 -5.91 5.97 8.23
N ASP A 126 -4.69 6.29 7.80
CA ASP A 126 -4.31 7.63 7.36
C ASP A 126 -4.72 7.90 5.89
N PRO A 127 -5.59 8.90 5.62
CA PRO A 127 -6.02 9.24 4.27
C PRO A 127 -4.86 9.73 3.38
N THR A 128 -3.82 10.34 3.96
CA THR A 128 -2.68 10.89 3.20
C THR A 128 -1.81 9.77 2.63
N MET A 129 -1.58 8.73 3.44
CA MET A 129 -0.84 7.53 3.03
C MET A 129 -1.57 6.76 1.94
N LEU A 130 -2.89 6.59 2.07
CA LEU A 130 -3.71 5.92 1.04
C LEU A 130 -3.74 6.73 -0.26
N ARG A 131 -3.78 8.08 -0.20
CA ARG A 131 -3.63 8.96 -1.37
C ARG A 131 -2.27 8.79 -2.05
N LEU A 132 -1.19 8.75 -1.28
CA LEU A 132 0.15 8.55 -1.83
C LEU A 132 0.29 7.18 -2.49
N LEU A 133 -0.21 6.13 -1.84
CA LEU A 133 -0.21 4.77 -2.39
C LEU A 133 -1.01 4.69 -3.70
N HIS A 134 -2.18 5.33 -3.77
CA HIS A 134 -2.96 5.40 -5.00
C HIS A 134 -2.21 6.11 -6.13
N LYS A 135 -1.52 7.22 -5.83
CA LYS A 135 -0.68 7.91 -6.83
C LYS A 135 0.46 7.03 -7.33
N ALA A 136 1.11 6.28 -6.44
CA ALA A 136 2.14 5.32 -6.82
C ALA A 136 1.58 4.18 -7.70
N TYR A 137 0.40 3.67 -7.36
CA TYR A 137 -0.31 2.67 -8.17
C TYR A 137 -0.63 3.17 -9.59
N LEU A 138 -1.15 4.41 -9.70
CA LEU A 138 -1.41 5.04 -10.99
C LEU A 138 -0.13 5.27 -11.79
N TYR A 139 0.97 5.62 -11.13
CA TYR A 139 2.26 5.80 -11.80
C TYR A 139 2.80 4.49 -12.38
N ASP A 140 2.75 3.38 -11.63
CA ASP A 140 3.24 2.08 -12.10
C ASP A 140 2.36 1.51 -13.23
N THR A 141 1.04 1.61 -13.09
CA THR A 141 0.10 1.21 -14.16
C THR A 141 0.19 2.12 -15.39
N GLY A 142 0.36 3.42 -15.19
CA GLY A 142 0.62 4.39 -16.26
C GLY A 142 1.92 4.10 -16.99
N SER A 143 3.01 3.86 -16.27
CA SER A 143 4.31 3.52 -16.86
C SER A 143 4.23 2.23 -17.68
N LYS A 144 3.61 1.18 -17.14
CA LYS A 144 3.39 -0.08 -17.87
C LYS A 144 2.54 0.09 -19.13
N THR A 145 1.53 0.95 -19.11
CA THR A 145 0.70 1.20 -20.30
C THR A 145 1.40 2.07 -21.34
N VAL A 146 2.22 3.04 -20.92
CA VAL A 146 3.10 3.81 -21.80
C VAL A 146 4.15 2.90 -22.42
N ASP A 147 4.82 2.06 -21.64
CA ASP A 147 5.80 1.08 -22.15
C ASP A 147 5.15 0.10 -23.13
N ALA A 148 3.95 -0.39 -22.83
CA ALA A 148 3.20 -1.25 -23.75
C ALA A 148 2.74 -0.52 -25.03
N GLN A 149 2.40 0.77 -24.95
CA GLN A 149 2.06 1.58 -26.12
C GLN A 149 3.29 1.91 -26.96
N VAL A 150 4.42 2.24 -26.33
CA VAL A 150 5.71 2.44 -27.00
C VAL A 150 6.13 1.15 -27.69
N GLN A 151 6.01 -0.01 -27.03
CA GLN A 151 6.27 -1.29 -27.69
C GLN A 151 5.29 -1.60 -28.83
N LYS A 152 4.00 -1.22 -28.73
CA LYS A 152 3.05 -1.34 -29.86
C LYS A 152 3.36 -0.37 -31.01
N VAL A 153 3.93 0.80 -30.74
CA VAL A 153 4.41 1.74 -31.77
C VAL A 153 5.69 1.22 -32.41
N VAL A 154 6.59 0.61 -31.65
CA VAL A 154 7.82 -0.06 -32.15
C VAL A 154 7.47 -1.33 -32.94
N ASN A 155 6.47 -2.10 -32.52
CA ASN A 155 5.99 -3.31 -33.19
C ASN A 155 4.91 -3.06 -34.25
N LYS A 156 4.43 -1.83 -34.44
CA LYS A 156 3.85 -1.47 -35.74
C LYS A 156 5.04 -1.42 -36.67
N PRO A 157 5.21 -2.37 -37.61
CA PRO A 157 6.20 -2.17 -38.64
C PRO A 157 5.85 -0.83 -39.28
N SER A 158 6.74 0.16 -39.13
CA SER A 158 6.71 1.33 -39.99
C SER A 158 6.61 0.74 -41.38
N ARG A 159 5.46 0.92 -42.03
CA ARG A 159 5.29 0.45 -43.40
C ARG A 159 6.39 1.16 -44.15
N VAL A 160 7.49 0.46 -44.42
CA VAL A 160 8.55 0.97 -45.26
C VAL A 160 7.82 1.21 -46.56
N ILE A 161 7.55 2.48 -46.85
CA ILE A 161 7.06 2.90 -48.13
C ILE A 161 8.19 2.50 -49.07
N LYS A 162 8.04 1.32 -49.70
CA LYS A 162 8.82 0.98 -50.87
C LYS A 162 8.66 2.17 -51.82
N PRO A 163 9.76 2.80 -52.27
CA PRO A 163 9.66 3.89 -53.23
C PRO A 163 9.06 3.29 -54.50
N GLY A 164 7.79 3.59 -54.75
CA GLY A 164 7.04 3.07 -55.90
C GLY A 164 5.79 2.29 -55.51
N SER A 165 4.72 2.99 -55.13
CA SER A 165 3.34 2.68 -55.55
C SER A 165 2.36 3.71 -54.98
N ALA A 166 2.15 4.76 -55.78
CA ALA A 166 0.90 5.49 -55.97
C ALA A 166 0.13 5.97 -54.71
N GLY A 167 0.52 7.15 -54.23
CA GLY A 167 -0.38 8.12 -53.62
C GLY A 167 -0.20 9.44 -54.38
N SER A 168 -1.20 9.78 -55.19
CA SER A 168 -1.25 10.94 -56.07
C SER A 168 -1.08 12.26 -55.31
N ASN A 169 0.12 12.86 -55.39
CA ASN A 169 0.31 14.29 -55.14
C ASN A 169 0.53 14.96 -56.50
N ALA A 170 -0.51 15.64 -56.98
CA ALA A 170 -0.55 16.32 -58.27
C ALA A 170 0.57 17.39 -58.43
N ASP A 171 1.15 17.87 -57.33
CA ASP A 171 2.23 18.88 -57.34
C ASP A 171 3.65 18.33 -57.61
N ALA A 172 3.85 17.01 -57.58
CA ALA A 172 5.15 16.41 -57.90
C ALA A 172 5.34 16.12 -59.40
N SER A 173 4.24 16.06 -60.16
CA SER A 173 4.23 15.64 -61.58
C SER A 173 4.82 16.70 -62.52
N GLU A 174 4.61 17.98 -62.20
CA GLU A 174 5.00 19.09 -63.07
C GLU A 174 6.53 19.31 -63.07
N LYS A 175 7.16 19.22 -61.89
CA LYS A 175 8.63 19.29 -61.75
C LYS A 175 9.33 18.08 -62.37
N ASP A 176 8.70 16.91 -62.33
CA ASP A 176 9.26 15.68 -62.92
C ASP A 176 9.13 15.70 -64.45
N GLY A 177 8.03 16.24 -64.98
CA GLY A 177 7.83 16.49 -66.41
C GLY A 177 8.85 17.47 -66.99
N LEU A 178 9.09 18.59 -66.30
CA LEU A 178 10.09 19.59 -66.70
C LEU A 178 11.52 19.02 -66.68
N ASN A 179 11.88 18.26 -65.64
CA ASN A 179 13.20 17.63 -65.56
C ASN A 179 13.41 16.58 -66.66
N LYS A 180 12.37 15.83 -67.02
CA LYS A 180 12.43 14.86 -68.11
C LYS A 180 12.61 15.54 -69.47
N ALA A 181 11.85 16.61 -69.72
CA ALA A 181 11.94 17.39 -70.97
C ALA A 181 13.29 18.11 -71.11
N LEU A 182 13.85 18.64 -70.01
CA LEU A 182 15.20 19.20 -70.00
C LEU A 182 16.29 18.15 -70.21
N LYS A 183 16.09 16.92 -69.73
CA LYS A 183 17.02 15.81 -69.94
C LYS A 183 17.03 15.34 -71.39
N SER A 184 15.87 15.26 -72.05
CA SER A 184 15.80 14.96 -73.49
C SER A 184 16.42 16.06 -74.34
N LEU A 185 16.21 17.34 -73.98
CA LEU A 185 16.85 18.46 -74.67
C LEU A 185 18.38 18.46 -74.50
N ARG A 186 18.90 18.10 -73.32
CA ARG A 186 20.34 17.95 -73.11
C ARG A 186 20.95 16.77 -73.87
N ALA A 187 20.19 15.69 -74.05
CA ALA A 187 20.64 14.52 -74.80
C ALA A 187 20.64 14.79 -76.31
N ASN A 188 19.60 15.45 -76.82
CA ASN A 188 19.42 15.76 -78.24
C ASN A 188 19.10 17.26 -78.44
N PRO A 189 20.12 18.14 -78.48
CA PRO A 189 19.92 19.59 -78.49
C PRO A 189 19.40 20.15 -79.83
N THR A 190 19.45 19.37 -80.90
CA THR A 190 18.99 19.74 -82.25
C THR A 190 17.67 19.11 -82.66
N ASP A 191 17.08 18.28 -81.81
CA ASP A 191 15.80 17.63 -82.09
C ASP A 191 14.63 18.61 -81.83
N PRO A 192 13.85 18.99 -82.85
CA PRO A 192 12.75 19.94 -82.70
C PRO A 192 11.70 19.47 -81.70
N ASP A 193 11.47 18.16 -81.56
CA ASP A 193 10.48 17.63 -80.62
C ASP A 193 10.95 17.77 -79.17
N ALA A 194 12.25 17.58 -78.91
CA ALA A 194 12.85 17.77 -77.60
C ALA A 194 12.84 19.25 -77.16
N ILE A 195 13.07 20.17 -78.10
CA ILE A 195 12.98 21.63 -77.86
C ILE A 195 11.53 22.03 -77.55
N THR A 196 10.58 21.54 -78.33
CA THR A 196 9.16 21.87 -78.17
C THR A 196 8.61 21.32 -76.86
N ALA A 197 8.98 20.09 -76.48
CA ALA A 197 8.60 19.49 -75.20
C ALA A 197 9.16 20.26 -74.00
N ALA A 198 10.42 20.71 -74.06
CA ALA A 198 11.03 21.49 -72.98
C ALA A 198 10.41 22.89 -72.85
N PHE A 199 10.00 23.51 -73.96
CA PHE A 199 9.33 24.80 -73.97
C PHE A 199 7.91 24.71 -73.40
N MET A 200 7.12 23.74 -73.87
CA MET A 200 5.76 23.47 -73.39
C MET A 200 5.74 23.16 -71.89
N ALA A 201 6.69 22.35 -71.41
CA ALA A 201 6.79 21.99 -70.00
C ALA A 201 7.16 23.17 -69.08
N LYS A 202 7.69 24.28 -69.62
CA LYS A 202 8.04 25.50 -68.87
C LYS A 202 6.90 26.53 -68.86
N LEU A 203 5.93 26.39 -69.77
CA LEU A 203 4.84 27.35 -69.95
C LEU A 203 3.61 27.03 -69.09
N HIS A 204 3.54 25.81 -68.58
CA HIS A 204 2.65 25.38 -67.49
C HIS A 204 3.40 25.54 -66.16
#